data_AF-A0A939B3N6-F1
#
_entry.id   AF-A0A939B3N6-F1
#
_cell.length_a   1.000
_cell.length_b   1.000
_cell.length_c   1.000
_cell.angle_alpha   90.00
_cell.angle_beta   90.00
_cell.angle_gamma   90.00
#
_symmetry.space_group_name_H-M   'P 1'
#
loop_
_entity.id
_entity.type
_entity.pdbx_description
1 polymer ?
#
loop_
_entity_poly.entity_id
_entity_poly.type
_entity_poly.pdbx_seq_one_letter_code
_entity_poly.pdbx_strand_id
1 'polypeptide(L)'
;MEKIYYQPRPCQAAIERHMAQEARLTREARRIMAADLAMLLTGTHTGAARCEASVTDLMEAAHNAYSEGCLRHADGQPLTFRQIVELTCRRMGIGVPRNPRSRAARAAMRKGMRGNSLLECYRLWLAAGADGKTGLRRLQYSL
;
A
#
# COMPACT_ATOMS: atom_id res chain seq x y z
N MET A 1 31.39 -1.40 -27.11
CA MET A 1 30.53 -2.50 -27.61
C MET A 1 29.62 -2.93 -26.48
N GLU A 2 28.33 -2.67 -26.59
CA GLU A 2 27.33 -3.06 -25.60
C GLU A 2 27.01 -4.56 -25.79
N LYS A 3 27.16 -5.39 -24.74
CA LYS A 3 26.87 -6.82 -24.82
C LYS A 3 25.36 -7.03 -24.77
N ILE A 4 24.77 -7.42 -25.89
CA ILE A 4 23.36 -7.83 -25.97
C ILE A 4 23.28 -9.32 -25.63
N TYR A 5 22.48 -9.66 -24.62
CA TYR A 5 22.23 -11.04 -24.23
C TYR A 5 20.83 -11.47 -24.71
N TYR A 6 20.77 -12.61 -25.41
CA TYR A 6 19.50 -13.28 -25.71
C TYR A 6 19.09 -14.13 -24.50
N GLN A 7 17.97 -13.77 -23.86
CA GLN A 7 17.29 -14.68 -22.95
C GLN A 7 16.30 -15.54 -23.74
N PRO A 8 16.44 -16.88 -23.69
CA PRO A 8 15.46 -17.78 -24.30
C PRO A 8 14.06 -17.50 -23.76
N ARG A 9 13.02 -17.67 -24.59
CA ARG A 9 11.63 -17.58 -24.10
C ARG A 9 11.45 -18.55 -22.94
N PRO A 10 10.97 -18.07 -21.77
CA PRO A 10 10.74 -18.95 -20.64
C PRO A 10 9.70 -20.00 -21.02
N CYS A 11 9.88 -21.23 -20.53
CA CYS A 11 8.86 -22.26 -20.71
C CYS A 11 7.57 -21.85 -19.99
N GLN A 12 6.44 -22.38 -20.44
CA GLN A 12 5.12 -22.08 -19.86
C GLN A 12 5.10 -22.27 -18.32
N ALA A 13 5.72 -23.33 -17.83
CA ALA A 13 5.85 -23.59 -16.39
C ALA A 13 6.65 -22.52 -15.62
N ALA A 14 7.67 -21.91 -16.25
CA ALA A 14 8.43 -20.81 -15.63
C ALA A 14 7.60 -19.52 -15.57
N ILE A 15 6.82 -19.24 -16.61
CA ILE A 15 5.88 -18.11 -16.63
C ILE A 15 4.84 -18.29 -15.52
N GLU A 16 4.24 -19.47 -15.40
CA GLU A 16 3.25 -19.77 -14.37
C GLU A 16 3.80 -19.64 -12.96
N ARG A 17 5.02 -20.13 -12.70
CA ARG A 17 5.70 -19.95 -11.41
C ARG A 17 5.95 -18.48 -11.10
N HIS A 18 6.36 -17.70 -12.08
CA HIS A 18 6.57 -16.27 -11.90
C HIS A 18 5.25 -15.55 -11.57
N MET A 19 4.19 -15.80 -12.33
CA MET A 19 2.87 -15.21 -12.07
C MET A 19 2.31 -15.62 -10.70
N ALA A 20 2.47 -16.89 -10.30
CA ALA A 20 2.06 -17.36 -8.99
C ALA A 20 2.82 -16.67 -7.85
N GLN A 21 4.12 -16.46 -8.04
CA GLN A 21 4.95 -15.74 -7.10
C GLN A 21 4.54 -14.26 -7.00
N GLU A 22 4.29 -13.59 -8.13
CA GLU A 22 3.79 -12.20 -8.13
C GLU A 22 2.43 -12.08 -7.43
N ALA A 23 1.51 -13.01 -7.69
CA ALA A 23 0.20 -13.05 -7.04
C ALA A 23 0.33 -13.25 -5.52
N ARG A 24 1.24 -14.12 -5.08
CA ARG A 24 1.53 -14.34 -3.66
C ARG A 24 2.04 -13.07 -2.99
N LEU A 25 3.06 -12.43 -3.58
CA LEU A 25 3.64 -11.19 -3.08
C LEU A 25 2.60 -10.07 -3.02
N THR A 26 1.75 -9.96 -4.05
CA THR A 26 0.70 -8.93 -4.08
C THR A 26 -0.31 -9.13 -2.96
N ARG A 27 -0.73 -10.38 -2.70
CA ARG A 27 -1.64 -10.69 -1.59
C ARG A 27 -1.02 -10.36 -0.23
N GLU A 28 0.26 -10.66 -0.05
CA GLU A 28 0.99 -10.38 1.19
C GLU A 28 1.19 -8.88 1.39
N ALA A 29 1.56 -8.15 0.33
CA ALA A 29 1.67 -6.69 0.32
C ALA A 29 0.36 -6.01 0.77
N ARG A 30 -0.79 -6.44 0.25
CA ARG A 30 -2.10 -5.91 0.67
C ARG A 30 -2.35 -6.10 2.17
N ARG A 31 -2.08 -7.30 2.69
CA ARG A 31 -2.29 -7.61 4.12
C ARG A 31 -1.42 -6.74 5.02
N ILE A 32 -0.14 -6.59 4.67
CA ILE A 32 0.80 -5.79 5.46
C ILE A 32 0.44 -4.31 5.39
N MET A 33 0.15 -3.78 4.20
CA MET A 33 -0.29 -2.39 4.02
C MET A 33 -1.56 -2.07 4.82
N ALA A 34 -2.52 -2.99 4.84
CA ALA A 34 -3.74 -2.86 5.64
C ALA A 34 -3.46 -2.89 7.14
N ALA A 35 -2.56 -3.79 7.60
CA ALA A 35 -2.15 -3.87 8.99
C ALA A 35 -1.39 -2.62 9.45
N ASP A 36 -0.51 -2.07 8.61
CA ASP A 36 0.22 -0.84 8.92
C ASP A 36 -0.72 0.36 9.08
N LEU A 37 -1.72 0.50 8.20
CA LEU A 37 -2.73 1.54 8.38
C LEU A 37 -3.53 1.31 9.67
N ALA A 38 -3.93 0.07 9.95
CA ALA A 38 -4.65 -0.23 11.18
C ALA A 38 -3.83 0.15 12.42
N MET A 39 -2.55 -0.23 12.48
CA MET A 39 -1.65 0.16 13.56
C MET A 39 -1.49 1.68 13.69
N LEU A 40 -1.42 2.40 12.57
CA LEU A 40 -1.35 3.87 12.57
C LEU A 40 -2.60 4.50 13.20
N LEU A 41 -3.78 3.94 12.91
CA LEU A 41 -5.07 4.44 13.38
C LEU A 41 -5.36 4.04 14.83
N THR A 42 -4.91 2.87 15.28
CA THR A 42 -5.19 2.34 16.62
C THR A 42 -4.07 2.57 17.64
N GLY A 43 -2.84 2.84 17.20
CA GLY A 43 -1.67 2.98 18.08
C GLY A 43 -1.56 4.35 18.80
N THR A 44 -0.88 4.38 19.94
CA THR A 44 -0.62 5.56 20.80
C THR A 44 0.55 6.40 20.30
N HIS A 45 0.53 6.90 19.06
CA HIS A 45 1.39 8.03 18.68
C HIS A 45 0.62 9.36 18.85
N THR A 46 0.92 10.11 19.91
CA THR A 46 0.32 11.44 20.19
C THR A 46 1.04 12.59 19.48
N GLY A 47 2.16 12.35 18.83
CA GLY A 47 2.74 13.27 17.85
C GLY A 47 2.15 12.98 16.49
N ALA A 48 1.74 14.01 15.74
CA ALA A 48 1.41 13.88 14.32
C ALA A 48 2.54 13.12 13.63
N ALA A 49 2.35 11.83 13.37
CA ALA A 49 3.29 11.02 12.63
C ALA A 49 3.35 11.68 11.25
N ARG A 50 4.41 12.46 10.99
CA ARG A 50 4.70 12.99 9.67
C ARG A 50 5.06 11.81 8.79
N CYS A 51 4.03 11.17 8.28
CA CYS A 51 4.16 10.24 7.18
C CYS A 51 4.47 11.11 5.96
N GLU A 52 5.63 10.91 5.31
CA GLU A 52 5.91 11.57 4.01
C GLU A 52 5.04 10.98 2.88
N ALA A 53 4.05 10.14 3.22
CA ALA A 53 3.00 9.69 2.31
C ALA A 53 2.19 10.88 1.80
N SER A 54 2.03 10.95 0.48
CA SER A 54 1.09 11.90 -0.09
C SER A 54 -0.34 11.57 0.35
N VAL A 55 -1.24 12.56 0.30
CA VAL A 55 -2.68 12.32 0.49
C VAL A 55 -3.20 11.21 -0.44
N THR A 56 -2.62 11.08 -1.64
CA THR A 56 -2.97 10.03 -2.59
C THR A 56 -2.56 8.65 -2.10
N ASP A 57 -1.37 8.50 -1.52
CA ASP A 57 -0.90 7.25 -0.91
C ASP A 57 -1.77 6.84 0.28
N LEU A 58 -2.18 7.82 1.10
CA LEU A 58 -3.09 7.58 2.23
C LEU A 58 -4.48 7.10 1.77
N MET A 59 -5.01 7.64 0.66
CA MET A 59 -6.27 7.16 0.09
C MET A 59 -6.13 5.75 -0.50
N GLU A 60 -4.98 5.41 -1.07
CA GLU A 60 -4.65 4.05 -1.51
C GLU A 60 -4.65 3.07 -0.33
N ALA A 61 -3.97 3.43 0.77
CA ALA A 61 -3.94 2.66 2.01
C ALA A 61 -5.33 2.48 2.62
N ALA A 62 -6.12 3.55 2.71
CA ALA A 62 -7.50 3.49 3.21
C ALA A 62 -8.38 2.56 2.37
N HIS A 63 -8.25 2.62 1.04
CA HIS A 63 -8.99 1.74 0.15
C HIS A 63 -8.56 0.27 0.30
N ASN A 64 -7.25 0.03 0.45
CA ASN A 64 -6.73 -1.31 0.68
C ASN A 64 -7.21 -1.89 2.02
N ALA A 65 -7.17 -1.13 3.11
CA ALA A 65 -7.68 -1.57 4.41
C ALA A 65 -9.19 -1.83 4.41
N TYR A 66 -9.96 -1.01 3.69
CA TYR A 66 -11.38 -1.27 3.44
C TYR A 66 -11.59 -2.60 2.70
N SER A 67 -10.81 -2.84 1.65
CA SER A 67 -10.93 -4.05 0.82
C SER A 67 -10.53 -5.32 1.57
N GLU A 68 -9.53 -5.24 2.45
CA GLU A 68 -9.10 -6.36 3.30
C GLU A 68 -10.02 -6.56 4.53
N GLY A 69 -10.88 -5.58 4.85
CA GLY A 69 -11.87 -5.70 5.94
C GLY A 69 -11.25 -5.82 7.34
N CYS A 70 -10.06 -5.24 7.54
CA CYS A 70 -9.28 -5.41 8.78
C CYS A 70 -9.69 -4.46 9.92
N LEU A 71 -10.44 -3.39 9.63
CA LEU A 71 -10.87 -2.40 10.61
C LEU A 71 -12.33 -2.62 11.00
N ARG A 72 -12.59 -2.78 12.30
CA ARG A 72 -13.91 -3.05 12.87
C ARG A 72 -14.21 -2.16 14.06
N HIS A 73 -15.49 -1.87 14.25
CA HIS A 73 -16.03 -1.26 15.47
C HIS A 73 -15.96 -2.26 16.63
N ALA A 74 -16.17 -1.79 17.86
CA ALA A 74 -16.13 -2.63 19.05
C ALA A 74 -17.19 -3.74 19.06
N ASP A 75 -18.31 -3.53 18.35
CA ASP A 75 -19.38 -4.51 18.14
C ASP A 75 -19.06 -5.55 17.06
N GLY A 76 -17.87 -5.48 16.45
CA GLY A 76 -17.40 -6.38 15.41
C GLY A 76 -17.80 -5.99 13.98
N GLN A 77 -18.62 -4.94 13.78
CA GLN A 77 -19.02 -4.50 12.45
C GLN A 77 -17.84 -3.85 11.69
N PRO A 78 -17.65 -4.15 10.38
CA PRO A 78 -16.57 -3.55 9.60
C PRO A 78 -16.79 -2.05 9.42
N LEU A 79 -15.71 -1.27 9.44
CA LEU A 79 -15.78 0.15 9.11
C LEU A 79 -16.07 0.35 7.62
N THR A 80 -16.92 1.32 7.32
CA THR A 80 -17.14 1.76 5.93
C THR A 80 -15.89 2.48 5.39
N PHE A 81 -15.72 2.49 4.07
CA PHE A 81 -14.63 3.24 3.43
C PHE A 81 -14.60 4.72 3.86
N ARG A 82 -15.77 5.35 3.98
CA ARG A 82 -15.89 6.74 4.43
C ARG A 82 -15.32 6.92 5.84
N GLN A 83 -15.69 6.05 6.78
CA GLN A 83 -15.18 6.10 8.16
C GLN A 83 -13.66 5.92 8.21
N ILE A 84 -13.10 5.00 7.42
CA ILE A 84 -11.64 4.78 7.36
C ILE A 84 -10.93 6.02 6.83
N VAL A 85 -11.45 6.66 5.79
CA VAL A 85 -10.92 7.92 5.23
C VAL A 85 -10.97 9.04 6.26
N GLU A 86 -12.11 9.24 6.93
CA GLU A 86 -12.26 10.29 7.95
C GLU A 86 -11.29 10.09 9.12
N LEU A 87 -11.12 8.85 9.59
CA LEU A 87 -10.15 8.52 10.63
C LEU A 87 -8.71 8.78 10.18
N THR A 88 -8.37 8.38 8.95
CA THR A 88 -7.03 8.58 8.38
C THR A 88 -6.72 10.06 8.23
N CYS A 89 -7.63 10.84 7.66
CA CYS A 89 -7.46 12.28 7.50
C CYS A 89 -7.34 13.00 8.85
N ARG A 90 -8.20 12.65 9.82
CA ARG A 90 -8.14 13.19 11.19
C ARG A 90 -6.79 12.88 11.84
N ARG A 91 -6.32 11.62 11.72
CA ARG A 91 -5.07 11.15 12.30
C ARG A 91 -3.84 11.88 11.74
N MET A 92 -3.88 12.20 10.45
CA MET A 92 -2.80 12.89 9.75
C MET A 92 -2.91 14.41 9.76
N GLY A 93 -3.96 14.99 10.37
CA GLY A 93 -4.17 16.43 10.41
C GLY A 93 -4.46 17.06 9.05
N ILE A 94 -5.04 16.31 8.11
CA ILE A 94 -5.35 16.77 6.75
C ILE A 94 -6.87 16.85 6.51
N GLY A 95 -7.29 17.70 5.58
CA GLY A 95 -8.67 17.76 5.13
C GLY A 95 -9.08 16.52 4.32
N VAL A 96 -10.31 16.06 4.50
CA VAL A 96 -10.87 14.97 3.68
C VAL A 96 -10.99 15.42 2.22
N PRO A 97 -10.42 14.69 1.25
CA PRO A 97 -10.56 15.06 -0.16
C PRO A 97 -12.01 15.00 -0.63
N ARG A 98 -12.40 15.89 -1.55
CA ARG A 98 -13.75 15.90 -2.16
C ARG A 98 -14.17 14.56 -2.76
N ASN A 99 -13.24 13.81 -3.34
CA ASN A 99 -13.49 12.47 -3.90
C ASN A 99 -12.33 11.51 -3.55
N PRO A 100 -12.40 10.85 -2.38
CA PRO A 100 -11.33 9.98 -1.90
C PRO A 100 -11.23 8.69 -2.73
N ARG A 101 -12.36 8.17 -3.23
CA ARG A 101 -12.39 6.97 -4.09
C ARG A 101 -11.66 7.19 -5.41
N SER A 102 -11.92 8.31 -6.08
CA SER A 102 -11.21 8.66 -7.33
C SER A 102 -9.71 8.85 -7.09
N ARG A 103 -9.31 9.42 -5.94
CA ARG A 103 -7.90 9.52 -5.57
C ARG A 103 -7.25 8.15 -5.38
N ALA A 104 -7.89 7.25 -4.63
CA ALA A 104 -7.40 5.88 -4.46
C ALA A 104 -7.28 5.15 -5.81
N ALA A 105 -8.26 5.30 -6.70
CA ALA A 105 -8.21 4.71 -8.04
C ALA A 105 -7.03 5.26 -8.87
N ARG A 106 -6.80 6.58 -8.86
CA ARG A 106 -5.62 7.19 -9.52
C ARG A 106 -4.32 6.71 -8.90
N ALA A 107 -4.29 6.50 -7.59
CA ALA A 107 -3.13 5.99 -6.87
C ALA A 107 -2.74 4.60 -7.39
N ALA A 108 -3.72 3.70 -7.49
CA ALA A 108 -3.56 2.33 -8.01
C ALA A 108 -3.18 2.29 -9.50
N MET A 109 -3.47 3.34 -10.27
CA MET A 109 -3.09 3.46 -11.68
C MET A 109 -1.67 3.99 -11.90
N ARG A 110 -0.93 4.36 -10.84
CA ARG A 110 0.46 4.80 -10.97
C ARG A 110 1.36 3.63 -11.41
N LYS A 111 1.95 3.78 -12.60
CA LYS A 111 3.02 2.93 -13.14
C LYS A 111 4.07 3.81 -13.84
N GLY A 112 5.35 3.52 -13.65
CA GLY A 112 6.45 4.16 -14.39
C GLY A 112 6.72 5.62 -13.98
N MET A 113 6.66 6.57 -14.93
CA MET A 113 7.07 7.98 -14.76
C MET A 113 6.41 8.73 -13.60
N ARG A 114 5.24 8.28 -13.11
CA ARG A 114 4.50 8.91 -11.99
C ARG A 114 4.82 8.27 -10.63
N GLY A 115 5.87 7.46 -10.57
CA GLY A 115 6.20 6.61 -9.42
C GLY A 115 5.35 5.35 -9.37
N ASN A 116 5.72 4.46 -8.46
CA ASN A 116 4.95 3.25 -8.17
C ASN A 116 3.75 3.58 -7.27
N SER A 117 2.69 2.78 -7.36
CA SER A 117 1.62 2.81 -6.37
C SER A 117 2.17 2.37 -5.01
N LEU A 118 1.52 2.76 -3.91
CA LEU A 118 1.98 2.36 -2.59
C LEU A 118 1.96 0.83 -2.45
N LEU A 119 0.93 0.16 -2.98
CA LEU A 119 0.87 -1.31 -2.99
C LEU A 119 2.06 -1.94 -3.73
N GLU A 120 2.46 -1.35 -4.86
CA GLU A 120 3.62 -1.82 -5.63
C GLU A 120 4.93 -1.64 -4.85
N CYS A 121 5.08 -0.55 -4.09
CA CYS A 121 6.23 -0.37 -3.18
C CYS A 121 6.29 -1.50 -2.13
N TYR A 122 5.16 -1.83 -1.49
CA TYR A 122 5.11 -2.97 -0.56
C TYR A 122 5.48 -4.30 -1.22
N ARG A 123 5.01 -4.53 -2.45
CA ARG A 123 5.33 -5.74 -3.22
C ARG A 123 6.82 -5.85 -3.52
N LEU A 124 7.45 -4.76 -3.96
CA LEU A 124 8.88 -4.70 -4.26
C LEU A 124 9.74 -4.88 -2.99
N TRP A 125 9.33 -4.31 -1.86
CA TRP A 125 10.02 -4.53 -0.58
C TRP A 125 9.99 -5.99 -0.16
N LEU A 126 8.83 -6.66 -0.27
CA LEU A 126 8.72 -8.09 0.01
C LEU A 126 9.57 -8.93 -0.95
N ALA A 127 9.59 -8.59 -2.23
CA ALA A 127 10.42 -9.27 -3.22
C ALA A 127 11.92 -9.13 -2.91
N ALA A 128 12.34 -7.99 -2.36
CA ALA A 128 13.71 -7.73 -1.92
C ALA A 128 14.06 -8.37 -0.56
N GLY A 129 13.12 -9.08 0.08
CA GLY A 129 13.32 -9.72 1.37
C GLY A 129 13.26 -8.77 2.57
N ALA A 130 12.76 -7.54 2.39
CA ALA A 130 12.49 -6.64 3.52
C ALA A 130 11.23 -7.11 4.26
N ASP A 131 11.33 -7.23 5.58
CA ASP A 131 10.20 -7.51 6.44
C ASP A 131 9.27 -6.29 6.46
N GLY A 132 8.02 -6.48 6.01
CA GLY A 132 7.05 -5.41 5.71
C GLY A 132 6.64 -4.47 6.86
N LYS A 133 7.34 -4.51 8.00
CA LYS A 133 7.26 -3.57 9.14
C LYS A 133 7.71 -2.13 8.80
N THR A 134 8.13 -1.89 7.56
CA THR A 134 8.80 -0.67 7.14
C THR A 134 7.96 0.21 6.21
N GLY A 135 6.77 -0.18 5.77
CA GLY A 135 6.19 0.49 4.60
C GLY A 135 5.63 1.90 4.82
N LEU A 136 4.68 2.06 5.74
CA LEU A 136 4.19 3.39 6.15
C LEU A 136 5.13 4.08 7.14
N ARG A 137 6.06 3.33 7.75
CA ARG A 137 7.04 3.81 8.75
C ARG A 137 8.34 4.34 8.15
N ARG A 138 8.75 3.92 6.95
CA ARG A 138 10.03 4.29 6.30
C ARG A 138 9.89 5.37 5.22
N LEU A 139 8.71 5.96 5.04
CA LEU A 139 8.54 7.28 4.42
C LEU A 139 9.10 8.39 5.35
N GLN A 140 10.29 8.16 5.89
CA GLN A 140 11.08 9.05 6.72
C GLN A 140 12.55 9.07 6.27
N TYR A 141 12.92 8.33 5.21
CA TYR A 141 14.31 8.26 4.74
C TYR A 141 14.37 8.13 3.22
N SER A 142 14.25 9.26 2.53
CA SER A 142 14.86 9.50 1.21
C SER A 142 14.97 11.02 1.00
N LEU A 143 15.92 11.63 1.71
CA LEU A 143 16.64 12.82 1.24
C LEU A 143 17.98 12.35 0.69
#